data_AF-A0A934RAR4-F1
#
_entry.id   AF-A0A934RAR4-F1
#
_cell.length_a   1.000
_cell.length_b   1.000
_cell.length_c   1.000
_cell.angle_alpha   90.00
_cell.angle_beta   90.00
_cell.angle_gamma   90.00
#
_symmetry.space_group_name_H-M   'P 1'
#
loop_
_entity.id
_entity.type
_entity.pdbx_description
1 polymer ?
#
loop_
_entity_poly.entity_id
_entity_poly.type
_entity_poly.pdbx_seq_one_letter_code
_entity_poly.pdbx_strand_id
1 'polypeptide(L)'
;MRILFALLAAASFLSSCATDPWGIPGPADTVTAADAIATAHTYSALTWMPETRHIKHGPDERGILVHTPDQSLNQRGFANGWWKPGTEARGMAYQWGGFDTPREFLRSLEEGEFAGDISTSAKRRLGDSGTSESACGIDCSGFVSRCWRLPKPYSTRQLPSICVRLKSWLQLAPGDILLNDKHVLLFAGWDSTRPGCILAYEAGPFPVWRVNAASIPTSKLERENYAPWRYRGMRP
;
A
#
# COMPACT_ATOMS: atom_id res chain seq x y z
N MET A 1 -5.20 -20.63 -70.06
CA MET A 1 -6.01 -19.62 -69.33
C MET A 1 -6.80 -20.39 -68.27
N ARG A 2 -6.56 -20.36 -66.96
CA ARG A 2 -5.94 -19.41 -66.02
C ARG A 2 -5.22 -20.19 -64.92
N ILE A 3 -4.06 -19.68 -64.49
CA ILE A 3 -3.32 -20.10 -63.30
C ILE A 3 -3.98 -19.40 -62.10
N LEU A 4 -4.41 -20.14 -61.08
CA LEU A 4 -4.85 -19.56 -59.80
C LEU A 4 -3.72 -19.73 -58.78
N PHE A 5 -3.05 -18.64 -58.46
CA PHE A 5 -2.16 -18.53 -57.31
C PHE A 5 -3.01 -18.32 -56.05
N ALA A 6 -3.01 -19.28 -55.14
CA ALA A 6 -3.55 -19.09 -53.79
C ALA A 6 -2.44 -18.49 -52.90
N LEU A 7 -2.50 -17.18 -52.67
CA LEU A 7 -1.71 -16.49 -51.66
C LEU A 7 -2.33 -16.75 -50.28
N LEU A 8 -1.77 -17.68 -49.50
CA LEU A 8 -2.02 -17.73 -48.06
C LEU A 8 -1.25 -16.59 -47.40
N ALA A 9 -1.96 -15.57 -46.93
CA ALA A 9 -1.42 -14.58 -46.01
C ALA A 9 -1.29 -15.22 -44.62
N ALA A 10 -0.05 -15.50 -44.20
CA ALA A 10 0.24 -15.87 -42.81
C ALA A 10 0.10 -14.63 -41.93
N ALA A 11 -0.99 -14.53 -41.18
CA ALA A 11 -1.17 -13.52 -40.15
C ALA A 11 -0.37 -13.93 -38.91
N SER A 12 0.82 -13.35 -38.75
CA SER A 12 1.64 -13.47 -37.55
C SER A 12 0.97 -12.68 -36.42
N PHE A 13 0.29 -13.37 -35.51
CA PHE A 13 -0.16 -12.78 -34.24
C PHE A 13 1.07 -12.52 -33.35
N LEU A 14 1.57 -11.29 -33.40
CA LEU A 14 2.43 -10.77 -32.35
C LEU A 14 1.57 -10.59 -31.10
N SER A 15 1.54 -11.61 -30.23
CA SER A 15 1.06 -11.47 -28.86
C SER A 15 2.00 -10.51 -28.15
N SER A 16 1.70 -9.22 -28.22
CA SER A 16 2.27 -8.23 -27.30
C SER A 16 1.87 -8.66 -25.90
N CYS A 17 2.79 -9.28 -25.16
CA CYS A 17 2.64 -9.42 -23.72
C CYS A 17 2.56 -8.01 -23.16
N ALA A 18 1.34 -7.49 -23.02
CA ALA A 18 1.10 -6.24 -22.32
C ALA A 18 1.75 -6.41 -20.94
N THR A 19 2.79 -5.63 -20.67
CA THR A 19 3.40 -5.57 -19.35
C THR A 19 2.31 -5.12 -18.40
N ASP A 20 1.87 -6.01 -17.52
CA ASP A 20 0.84 -5.66 -16.55
C ASP A 20 1.39 -4.58 -15.61
N PRO A 21 0.85 -3.35 -15.66
CA PRO A 21 1.42 -2.21 -14.93
C PRO A 21 1.24 -2.32 -13.41
N TRP A 22 0.36 -3.21 -12.94
CA TRP A 22 0.01 -3.41 -11.54
C TRP A 22 0.53 -4.74 -10.97
N GLY A 23 1.31 -5.49 -11.75
CA GLY A 23 2.08 -6.62 -11.26
C GLY A 23 3.15 -6.20 -10.27
N ILE A 24 3.24 -6.93 -9.16
CA ILE A 24 4.40 -6.86 -8.27
C ILE A 24 5.09 -8.23 -8.24
N PRO A 25 6.42 -8.29 -7.99
CA PRO A 25 7.11 -9.55 -7.83
C PRO A 25 6.56 -10.37 -6.67
N GLY A 26 6.53 -11.70 -6.82
CA GLY A 26 6.17 -12.62 -5.75
C GLY A 26 7.18 -12.63 -4.59
N PRO A 27 6.90 -13.38 -3.51
CA PRO A 27 7.76 -13.43 -2.33
C PRO A 27 9.21 -13.81 -2.62
N ALA A 28 10.14 -13.32 -1.80
CA ALA A 28 11.55 -13.68 -1.84
C ALA A 28 12.19 -13.56 -0.45
N ASP A 29 13.28 -14.31 -0.21
CA ASP A 29 14.01 -14.27 1.05
C ASP A 29 14.71 -12.93 1.29
N THR A 30 14.95 -12.18 0.21
CA THR A 30 15.74 -10.95 0.22
C THR A 30 15.32 -10.04 -0.93
N VAL A 31 15.57 -8.74 -0.77
CA VAL A 31 15.12 -7.68 -1.67
C VAL A 31 16.20 -6.60 -1.79
N THR A 32 16.30 -5.89 -2.90
CA THR A 32 17.13 -4.68 -2.99
C THR A 32 16.33 -3.44 -2.59
N ALA A 33 17.02 -2.34 -2.28
CA ALA A 33 16.36 -1.05 -2.07
C ALA A 33 15.52 -0.63 -3.29
N ALA A 34 16.05 -0.84 -4.50
CA ALA A 34 15.36 -0.52 -5.74
C ALA A 34 14.06 -1.33 -5.90
N ASP A 35 14.08 -2.63 -5.60
CA ASP A 35 12.88 -3.49 -5.66
C ASP A 35 11.80 -3.02 -4.67
N ALA A 36 12.21 -2.66 -3.45
CA ALA A 36 11.29 -2.20 -2.41
C ALA A 36 10.63 -0.87 -2.80
N ILE A 37 11.43 0.09 -3.31
CA ILE A 37 10.92 1.39 -3.76
C ILE A 37 10.07 1.25 -5.03
N ALA A 38 10.44 0.37 -5.97
CA ALA A 38 9.63 0.10 -7.16
C ALA A 38 8.26 -0.47 -6.78
N THR A 39 8.23 -1.43 -5.84
CA THR A 39 6.97 -1.98 -5.31
C THR A 39 6.14 -0.87 -4.64
N ALA A 40 6.76 -0.06 -3.76
CA ALA A 40 6.08 1.06 -3.11
C ALA A 40 5.46 2.05 -4.13
N HIS A 41 6.21 2.36 -5.20
CA HIS A 41 5.74 3.20 -6.29
C HIS A 41 4.50 2.59 -6.96
N THR A 42 4.50 1.30 -7.31
CA THR A 42 3.34 0.62 -7.93
C THR A 42 2.06 0.79 -7.12
N TYR A 43 2.09 0.59 -5.80
CA TYR A 43 0.91 0.77 -4.95
C TYR A 43 0.45 2.24 -4.87
N SER A 44 1.40 3.18 -4.76
CA SER A 44 1.10 4.61 -4.67
C SER A 44 0.59 5.21 -6.00
N ALA A 45 1.00 4.60 -7.11
CA ALA A 45 0.64 5.02 -8.46
C ALA A 45 -0.64 4.37 -8.98
N LEU A 46 -1.11 3.29 -8.34
CA LEU A 46 -2.33 2.56 -8.70
C LEU A 46 -3.49 3.52 -8.96
N THR A 47 -4.04 3.49 -10.16
CA THR A 47 -5.29 4.20 -10.48
C THR A 47 -6.45 3.23 -10.56
N TRP A 48 -7.62 3.67 -10.10
CA TRP A 48 -8.86 2.90 -10.09
C TRP A 48 -10.07 3.83 -10.11
N MET A 49 -11.24 3.30 -10.52
CA MET A 49 -12.49 4.06 -10.58
C MET A 49 -13.41 3.64 -9.43
N PRO A 50 -13.58 4.47 -8.39
CA PRO A 50 -14.51 4.16 -7.30
C PRO A 50 -15.96 4.22 -7.78
N GLU A 51 -16.79 3.38 -7.18
CA GLU A 51 -18.23 3.33 -7.39
C GLU A 51 -18.98 3.45 -6.06
N THR A 52 -20.29 3.73 -6.12
CA THR A 52 -21.12 3.80 -4.91
C THR A 52 -21.11 2.48 -4.13
N ARG A 53 -21.01 1.34 -4.81
CA ARG A 53 -20.96 0.01 -4.18
C ARG A 53 -19.72 -0.21 -3.31
N HIS A 54 -18.64 0.54 -3.54
CA HIS A 54 -17.40 0.43 -2.78
C HIS A 54 -17.46 1.17 -1.43
N ILE A 55 -18.54 1.91 -1.13
CA ILE A 55 -18.69 2.70 0.10
C ILE A 55 -19.31 1.84 1.22
N LYS A 56 -18.74 1.93 2.43
CA LYS A 56 -19.30 1.34 3.64
C LYS A 56 -19.01 2.18 4.87
N HIS A 57 -20.09 2.53 5.59
CA HIS A 57 -20.06 3.19 6.89
C HIS A 57 -20.99 2.48 7.87
N GLY A 58 -20.49 1.43 8.51
CA GLY A 58 -21.29 0.61 9.43
C GLY A 58 -20.81 -0.84 9.50
N PRO A 59 -21.52 -1.71 10.23
CA PRO A 59 -21.13 -3.12 10.36
C PRO A 59 -21.24 -3.86 9.03
N ASP A 60 -20.26 -4.72 8.74
CA ASP A 60 -20.36 -5.78 7.73
C ASP A 60 -21.28 -6.92 8.20
N GLU A 61 -21.39 -7.99 7.40
CA GLU A 61 -22.23 -9.16 7.70
C GLU A 61 -21.84 -9.88 8.99
N ARG A 62 -20.60 -9.74 9.44
CA ARG A 62 -20.07 -10.33 10.67
C ARG A 62 -20.13 -9.37 11.86
N GLY A 63 -20.69 -8.18 11.67
CA GLY A 63 -20.79 -7.14 12.70
C GLY A 63 -19.52 -6.31 12.90
N ILE A 64 -18.50 -6.48 12.06
CA ILE A 64 -17.27 -5.68 12.12
C ILE A 64 -17.57 -4.31 11.52
N LEU A 65 -17.34 -3.25 12.30
CA LEU A 65 -17.51 -1.88 11.79
C LEU A 65 -16.49 -1.60 10.70
N VAL A 66 -16.98 -1.23 9.52
CA VAL A 66 -16.19 -0.81 8.36
C VAL A 66 -16.42 0.67 8.09
N HIS A 67 -15.34 1.38 7.82
CA HIS A 67 -15.36 2.78 7.43
C HIS A 67 -14.43 3.01 6.25
N THR A 68 -15.00 3.14 5.06
CA THR A 68 -14.25 3.41 3.84
C THR A 68 -13.67 4.84 3.84
N PRO A 69 -12.44 5.05 3.35
CA PRO A 69 -11.82 6.37 3.28
C PRO A 69 -12.34 7.25 2.11
N ASP A 70 -13.63 7.20 1.84
CA ASP A 70 -14.30 8.04 0.85
C ASP A 70 -14.73 9.39 1.43
N GLN A 71 -15.05 10.35 0.57
CA GLN A 71 -15.39 11.73 0.98
C GLN A 71 -16.68 11.85 1.83
N SER A 72 -17.53 10.83 1.91
CA SER A 72 -18.68 10.80 2.82
C SER A 72 -18.34 10.32 4.23
N LEU A 73 -17.09 9.91 4.48
CA LEU A 73 -16.61 9.51 5.80
C LEU A 73 -16.81 10.64 6.84
N ASN A 74 -17.80 10.45 7.69
CA ASN A 74 -18.22 11.45 8.69
C ASN A 74 -17.35 11.50 9.96
N GLN A 75 -16.18 10.85 9.97
CA GLN A 75 -15.29 10.88 11.13
C GLN A 75 -14.27 12.03 11.05
N ARG A 76 -14.45 13.01 11.94
CA ARG A 76 -13.56 14.18 12.14
C ARG A 76 -12.28 13.82 12.92
N GLY A 77 -11.50 12.86 12.40
CA GLY A 77 -10.21 12.41 12.95
C GLY A 77 -9.00 12.79 12.09
N PHE A 78 -7.81 12.25 12.41
CA PHE A 78 -6.47 12.68 11.93
C PHE A 78 -6.27 12.83 10.41
N ALA A 79 -7.12 12.25 9.58
CA ALA A 79 -7.05 12.39 8.11
C ALA A 79 -8.45 12.24 7.49
N ASN A 80 -8.69 12.97 6.40
CA ASN A 80 -9.99 13.03 5.72
C ASN A 80 -10.18 11.84 4.77
N GLY A 81 -11.44 11.57 4.42
CA GLY A 81 -11.78 10.80 3.23
C GLY A 81 -11.28 11.49 1.96
N TRP A 82 -10.92 10.71 0.94
CA TRP A 82 -10.15 11.24 -0.21
C TRP A 82 -10.71 10.85 -1.57
N TRP A 83 -11.29 9.65 -1.71
CA TRP A 83 -11.87 9.19 -2.96
C TRP A 83 -13.39 9.42 -3.00
N LYS A 84 -13.98 9.48 -4.19
CA LYS A 84 -15.44 9.56 -4.37
C LYS A 84 -15.86 8.79 -5.64
N PRO A 85 -17.10 8.28 -5.70
CA PRO A 85 -17.60 7.60 -6.88
C PRO A 85 -17.48 8.42 -8.17
N GLY A 86 -17.13 7.75 -9.27
CA GLY A 86 -17.06 8.35 -10.61
C GLY A 86 -15.90 9.32 -10.84
N THR A 87 -14.92 9.38 -9.93
CA THR A 87 -13.69 10.17 -10.10
C THR A 87 -12.49 9.25 -9.90
N GLU A 88 -11.59 9.21 -10.88
CA GLU A 88 -10.39 8.38 -10.79
C GLU A 88 -9.61 8.66 -9.49
N ALA A 89 -9.38 7.59 -8.75
CA ALA A 89 -8.64 7.58 -7.50
C ALA A 89 -7.20 7.11 -7.78
N ARG A 90 -6.23 7.72 -7.10
CA ARG A 90 -4.81 7.36 -7.17
C ARG A 90 -4.28 6.92 -5.80
N GLY A 91 -3.57 5.80 -5.78
CA GLY A 91 -3.11 5.12 -4.57
C GLY A 91 -4.12 4.07 -4.11
N MET A 92 -3.63 2.91 -3.68
CA MET A 92 -4.49 1.88 -3.08
C MET A 92 -5.10 2.36 -1.76
N ALA A 93 -6.38 2.04 -1.52
CA ALA A 93 -7.04 2.41 -0.27
C ALA A 93 -6.42 1.69 0.94
N TYR A 94 -6.37 2.38 2.08
CA TYR A 94 -5.96 1.75 3.34
C TYR A 94 -7.06 0.83 3.86
N GLN A 95 -6.70 -0.37 4.29
CA GLN A 95 -7.60 -1.31 4.99
C GLN A 95 -6.89 -1.85 6.23
N TRP A 96 -7.51 -1.74 7.41
CA TRP A 96 -7.00 -2.35 8.65
C TRP A 96 -6.82 -3.87 8.51
N GLY A 97 -5.60 -4.36 8.69
CA GLY A 97 -5.23 -5.77 8.51
C GLY A 97 -5.24 -6.24 7.06
N GLY A 98 -5.43 -5.34 6.09
CA GLY A 98 -5.40 -5.66 4.66
C GLY A 98 -3.99 -6.01 4.19
N PHE A 99 -3.90 -6.89 3.18
CA PHE A 99 -2.63 -7.35 2.62
C PHE A 99 -2.68 -7.51 1.10
N ASP A 100 -3.62 -6.88 0.40
CA ASP A 100 -3.81 -7.08 -1.03
C ASP A 100 -2.61 -6.60 -1.85
N THR A 101 -2.32 -7.31 -2.93
CA THR A 101 -1.56 -6.74 -4.06
C THR A 101 -2.42 -5.79 -4.89
N PRO A 102 -1.83 -4.93 -5.74
CA PRO A 102 -2.61 -4.04 -6.60
C PRO A 102 -3.63 -4.78 -7.48
N ARG A 103 -3.30 -5.99 -7.96
CA ARG A 103 -4.25 -6.81 -8.73
C ARG A 103 -5.35 -7.43 -7.89
N GLU A 104 -5.01 -7.92 -6.70
CA GLU A 104 -6.01 -8.49 -5.78
C GLU A 104 -7.01 -7.40 -5.39
N PHE A 105 -6.53 -6.21 -5.05
CA PHE A 105 -7.39 -5.06 -4.76
C PHE A 105 -8.34 -4.73 -5.92
N LEU A 106 -7.82 -4.61 -7.16
CA LEU A 106 -8.65 -4.33 -8.34
C LEU A 106 -9.71 -5.43 -8.57
N ARG A 107 -9.34 -6.70 -8.42
CA ARG A 107 -10.28 -7.83 -8.53
C ARG A 107 -11.35 -7.77 -7.45
N SER A 108 -10.99 -7.53 -6.19
CA SER A 108 -11.96 -7.40 -5.09
C SER A 108 -12.96 -6.26 -5.34
N LEU A 109 -12.52 -5.15 -5.95
CA LEU A 109 -13.43 -4.06 -6.36
C LEU A 109 -14.40 -4.47 -7.47
N GLU A 110 -13.98 -5.32 -8.40
CA GLU A 110 -14.86 -5.89 -9.44
C GLU A 110 -15.89 -6.86 -8.82
N GLU A 111 -15.48 -7.61 -7.81
CA GLU A 111 -16.33 -8.52 -7.03
C GLU A 111 -17.28 -7.79 -6.07
N GLY A 112 -17.09 -6.49 -5.87
CA GLY A 112 -17.99 -5.61 -5.13
C GLY A 112 -17.62 -5.38 -3.66
N GLU A 113 -16.39 -5.71 -3.26
CA GLU A 113 -15.88 -5.41 -1.92
C GLU A 113 -15.76 -3.89 -1.66
N PHE A 114 -15.75 -3.52 -0.38
CA PHE A 114 -15.61 -2.12 0.04
C PHE A 114 -14.16 -1.65 -0.11
N ALA A 115 -13.96 -0.45 -0.67
CA ALA A 115 -12.63 0.07 -0.98
C ALA A 115 -11.96 0.70 0.26
N GLY A 116 -11.35 -0.13 1.09
CA GLY A 116 -10.62 0.28 2.29
C GLY A 116 -11.46 0.29 3.56
N ASP A 117 -10.74 0.41 4.68
CA ASP A 117 -11.30 0.34 6.02
C ASP A 117 -10.33 0.99 7.04
N ILE A 118 -10.66 2.19 7.52
CA ILE A 118 -9.73 2.99 8.31
C ILE A 118 -9.47 2.42 9.72
N SER A 119 -8.27 2.65 10.25
CA SER A 119 -7.93 2.29 11.63
C SER A 119 -8.72 3.15 12.63
N THR A 120 -9.61 2.53 13.40
CA THR A 120 -10.29 3.16 14.55
C THR A 120 -9.73 2.67 15.89
N SER A 121 -10.05 3.37 16.99
CA SER A 121 -9.72 2.90 18.34
C SER A 121 -10.34 1.53 18.65
N ALA A 122 -11.51 1.21 18.08
CA ALA A 122 -12.14 -0.09 18.23
C ALA A 122 -11.35 -1.18 17.53
N LYS A 123 -10.95 -0.95 16.27
CA LYS A 123 -10.10 -1.90 15.52
C LYS A 123 -8.77 -2.16 16.19
N ARG A 124 -8.09 -1.11 16.67
CA ARG A 124 -6.83 -1.26 17.42
C ARG A 124 -6.97 -2.11 18.69
N ARG A 125 -8.14 -2.12 19.35
CA ARG A 125 -8.40 -2.99 20.50
C ARG A 125 -8.66 -4.44 20.10
N LEU A 126 -9.36 -4.65 18.98
CA LEU A 126 -9.68 -5.98 18.47
C LEU A 126 -8.50 -6.66 17.77
N GLY A 127 -7.53 -5.87 17.28
CA GLY A 127 -6.41 -6.41 16.49
C GLY A 127 -6.94 -7.06 15.21
N ASP A 128 -6.48 -8.28 14.93
CA ASP A 128 -6.84 -9.05 13.75
C ASP A 128 -8.33 -9.40 13.72
N SER A 129 -8.99 -9.54 14.88
CA SER A 129 -10.45 -9.75 14.95
C SER A 129 -11.26 -8.52 14.51
N GLY A 130 -10.60 -7.37 14.28
CA GLY A 130 -11.22 -6.15 13.76
C GLY A 130 -11.09 -5.98 12.24
N THR A 131 -10.49 -6.94 11.53
CA THR A 131 -10.33 -6.93 10.07
C THR A 131 -11.57 -7.47 9.39
N SER A 132 -12.14 -6.69 8.48
CA SER A 132 -13.27 -7.12 7.66
C SER A 132 -12.78 -7.90 6.43
N GLU A 133 -13.46 -9.00 6.13
CA GLU A 133 -13.26 -9.81 4.90
C GLU A 133 -14.10 -9.29 3.73
N SER A 134 -14.96 -8.29 3.96
CA SER A 134 -15.77 -7.65 2.91
C SER A 134 -15.17 -6.33 2.42
N ALA A 135 -13.98 -5.97 2.90
CA ALA A 135 -13.24 -4.78 2.51
C ALA A 135 -11.87 -5.18 1.97
N CYS A 136 -11.42 -4.48 0.95
CA CYS A 136 -10.14 -4.71 0.29
C CYS A 136 -9.18 -3.53 0.46
N GLY A 137 -7.89 -3.78 0.31
CA GLY A 137 -6.81 -2.81 0.47
C GLY A 137 -5.63 -3.34 1.27
N ILE A 138 -4.87 -2.41 1.82
CA ILE A 138 -3.62 -2.73 2.52
C ILE A 138 -3.40 -1.86 3.75
N ASP A 139 -2.88 -2.45 4.83
CA ASP A 139 -2.45 -1.69 6.00
C ASP A 139 -0.98 -1.24 5.93
N CYS A 140 -0.55 -0.43 6.88
CA CYS A 140 0.81 0.14 6.91
C CYS A 140 1.91 -0.92 6.92
N SER A 141 1.72 -1.96 7.72
CA SER A 141 2.71 -3.00 7.97
C SER A 141 2.67 -4.11 6.91
N GLY A 142 1.48 -4.41 6.39
CA GLY A 142 1.24 -5.21 5.21
C GLY A 142 1.88 -4.58 3.98
N PHE A 143 1.75 -3.25 3.81
CA PHE A 143 2.41 -2.52 2.73
C PHE A 143 3.93 -2.63 2.77
N VAL A 144 4.55 -2.40 3.93
CA VAL A 144 5.99 -2.61 4.12
C VAL A 144 6.38 -4.06 3.85
N SER A 145 5.57 -5.02 4.32
CA SER A 145 5.80 -6.45 4.09
C SER A 145 5.77 -6.79 2.60
N ARG A 146 4.87 -6.19 1.81
CA ARG A 146 4.84 -6.34 0.35
C ARG A 146 6.05 -5.70 -0.33
N CYS A 147 6.47 -4.51 0.11
CA CYS A 147 7.68 -3.85 -0.38
C CYS A 147 8.94 -4.70 -0.12
N TRP A 148 8.98 -5.44 0.98
CA TRP A 148 10.07 -6.37 1.27
C TRP A 148 9.87 -7.79 0.71
N ARG A 149 8.82 -8.00 -0.09
CA ARG A 149 8.47 -9.29 -0.70
C ARG A 149 8.33 -10.42 0.32
N LEU A 150 7.81 -10.11 1.49
CA LEU A 150 7.52 -11.11 2.51
C LEU A 150 6.31 -11.97 2.08
N PRO A 151 6.31 -13.28 2.38
CA PRO A 151 5.22 -14.18 1.98
C PRO A 151 3.91 -13.95 2.76
N LYS A 152 3.97 -13.18 3.85
CA LYS A 152 2.84 -12.89 4.73
C LYS A 152 3.01 -11.50 5.35
N PRO A 153 1.95 -10.88 5.88
CA PRO A 153 2.08 -9.62 6.59
C PRO A 153 2.82 -9.83 7.92
N TYR A 154 3.68 -8.87 8.26
CA TYR A 154 4.28 -8.72 9.58
C TYR A 154 3.74 -7.43 10.20
N SER A 155 3.04 -7.57 11.32
CA SER A 155 2.51 -6.42 12.07
C SER A 155 3.61 -5.48 12.56
N THR A 156 3.26 -4.24 12.89
CA THR A 156 4.19 -3.26 13.50
C THR A 156 4.93 -3.81 14.72
N ARG A 157 4.30 -4.71 15.49
CA ARG A 157 4.89 -5.40 16.65
C ARG A 157 5.88 -6.51 16.27
N GLN A 158 5.70 -7.13 15.11
CA GLN A 158 6.53 -8.22 14.61
C GLN A 158 7.73 -7.71 13.80
N LEU A 159 7.62 -6.56 13.12
CA LEU A 159 8.69 -5.99 12.29
C LEU A 159 10.06 -5.90 13.02
N PRO A 160 10.15 -5.53 14.31
CA PRO A 160 11.42 -5.52 15.03
C PRO A 160 12.17 -6.87 15.04
N SER A 161 11.45 -8.00 14.99
CA SER A 161 12.04 -9.35 15.03
C SER A 161 12.82 -9.72 13.75
N ILE A 162 12.47 -9.10 12.62
CA ILE A 162 13.10 -9.33 11.31
C ILE A 162 13.99 -8.16 10.88
N CYS A 163 14.18 -7.17 11.76
CA CYS A 163 14.95 -5.98 11.49
C CYS A 163 16.19 -5.87 12.41
N VAL A 164 17.02 -4.90 12.09
CA VAL A 164 18.08 -4.36 12.96
C VAL A 164 17.76 -2.90 13.20
N ARG A 165 17.73 -2.46 14.47
CA ARG A 165 17.55 -1.05 14.81
C ARG A 165 18.80 -0.28 14.42
N LEU A 166 18.64 0.80 13.66
CA LEU A 166 19.75 1.68 13.32
C LEU A 166 20.09 2.58 14.50
N LYS A 167 21.37 2.91 14.66
CA LYS A 167 21.85 3.73 15.78
C LYS A 167 21.53 5.21 15.59
N SER A 168 21.33 5.64 14.34
CA SER A 168 21.08 7.02 13.97
C SER A 168 20.26 7.08 12.69
N TRP A 169 19.48 8.14 12.55
CA TRP A 169 18.76 8.48 11.32
C TRP A 169 19.70 8.71 10.13
N LEU A 170 20.95 9.12 10.40
CA LEU A 170 21.97 9.28 9.36
C LEU A 170 22.34 7.97 8.65
N GLN A 171 22.00 6.82 9.23
CA GLN A 171 22.25 5.51 8.63
C GLN A 171 21.13 5.06 7.71
N LEU A 172 20.01 5.80 7.64
CA LEU A 172 18.87 5.46 6.79
C LEU A 172 19.30 5.38 5.32
N ALA A 173 18.88 4.32 4.66
CA ALA A 173 18.98 4.09 3.23
C ALA A 173 17.59 3.75 2.67
N PRO A 174 17.32 4.01 1.38
CA PRO A 174 16.04 3.67 0.78
C PRO A 174 15.66 2.20 1.03
N GLY A 175 14.41 1.96 1.39
CA GLY A 175 13.91 0.63 1.77
C GLY A 175 14.01 0.31 3.27
N ASP A 176 14.73 1.10 4.07
CA ASP A 176 14.61 1.09 5.53
C ASP A 176 13.23 1.59 5.96
N ILE A 177 12.87 1.37 7.23
CA ILE A 177 11.62 1.86 7.80
C ILE A 177 11.86 2.79 8.98
N LEU A 178 10.90 3.68 9.17
CA LEU A 178 10.68 4.37 10.43
C LEU A 178 9.45 3.75 11.08
N LEU A 179 9.61 3.28 12.32
CA LEU A 179 8.61 2.49 13.03
C LEU A 179 8.38 3.07 14.43
N ASN A 180 7.11 3.19 14.82
CA ASN A 180 6.70 3.34 16.22
C ASN A 180 5.71 2.23 16.63
N ASP A 181 5.05 2.36 17.77
CA ASP A 181 4.13 1.34 18.32
C ASP A 181 2.81 1.21 17.54
N LYS A 182 2.51 2.13 16.63
CA LYS A 182 1.21 2.24 15.94
C LYS A 182 1.31 2.20 14.42
N HIS A 183 2.41 2.65 13.84
CA HIS A 183 2.54 2.91 12.42
C HIS A 183 3.95 2.72 11.91
N VAL A 184 4.08 2.54 10.59
CA VAL A 184 5.35 2.35 9.91
C VAL A 184 5.36 3.08 8.57
N LEU A 185 6.53 3.65 8.24
CA LEU A 185 6.80 4.36 7.00
C LEU A 185 8.01 3.70 6.32
N LEU A 186 7.97 3.55 4.99
CA LEU A 186 9.11 3.11 4.18
C LEU A 186 9.91 4.35 3.75
N PHE A 187 11.15 4.46 4.22
CA PHE A 187 12.05 5.56 3.87
C PHE A 187 12.48 5.46 2.40
N ALA A 188 12.29 6.54 1.63
CA ALA A 188 12.71 6.64 0.23
C ALA A 188 13.93 7.55 0.05
N GLY A 189 14.18 8.48 0.96
CA GLY A 189 15.32 9.38 0.91
C GLY A 189 15.14 10.62 1.77
N TRP A 190 16.17 11.45 1.82
CA TRP A 190 16.09 12.80 2.35
C TRP A 190 15.49 13.73 1.30
N ASP A 191 14.55 14.59 1.69
CA ASP A 191 13.95 15.55 0.76
C ASP A 191 14.92 16.70 0.48
N SER A 192 15.50 16.72 -0.72
CA SER A 192 16.46 17.75 -1.15
C SER A 192 15.85 19.14 -1.26
N THR A 193 14.51 19.24 -1.38
CA THR A 193 13.80 20.50 -1.52
C THR A 193 13.32 21.07 -0.19
N ARG A 194 13.30 20.25 0.87
CA ARG A 194 12.83 20.65 2.21
C ARG A 194 13.78 20.10 3.29
N PRO A 195 14.80 20.88 3.68
CA PRO A 195 15.72 20.49 4.74
C PRO A 195 15.00 20.05 6.01
N GLY A 196 15.48 18.98 6.64
CA GLY A 196 14.84 18.39 7.83
C GLY A 196 13.58 17.56 7.53
N CYS A 197 13.29 17.26 6.26
CA CYS A 197 12.24 16.33 5.87
C CYS A 197 12.83 15.08 5.19
N ILE A 198 12.11 13.98 5.33
CA ILE A 198 12.32 12.76 4.54
C ILE A 198 11.24 12.65 3.47
N LEU A 199 11.53 11.98 2.37
CA LEU A 199 10.54 11.38 1.50
C LEU A 199 10.28 9.95 1.99
N ALA A 200 9.02 9.62 2.23
CA ALA A 200 8.62 8.27 2.65
C ALA A 200 7.34 7.82 1.94
N TYR A 201 7.24 6.51 1.72
CA TYR A 201 5.99 5.86 1.34
C TYR A 201 5.29 5.30 2.56
N GLU A 202 3.97 5.31 2.56
CA GLU A 202 3.18 4.69 3.61
C GLU A 202 1.79 4.29 3.13
N ALA A 203 1.14 3.38 3.84
CA ALA A 203 -0.27 3.10 3.72
C ALA A 203 -0.93 3.49 5.04
N GLY A 204 -1.72 4.57 5.05
CA GLY A 204 -2.23 5.09 6.31
C GLY A 204 -2.57 6.57 6.23
N PRO A 205 -2.56 7.29 7.36
CA PRO A 205 -3.25 8.56 7.46
C PRO A 205 -2.48 9.76 6.89
N PHE A 206 -1.21 9.68 6.50
CA PHE A 206 -0.48 10.86 6.00
C PHE A 206 -0.43 10.86 4.47
N PRO A 207 -1.02 11.84 3.77
CA PRO A 207 -1.97 12.85 4.25
C PRO A 207 -3.43 12.37 4.34
N VAL A 208 -3.75 11.24 3.71
CA VAL A 208 -5.09 10.61 3.66
C VAL A 208 -4.94 9.10 3.61
N TRP A 209 -5.96 8.37 4.07
CA TRP A 209 -6.02 6.91 4.22
C TRP A 209 -5.85 6.11 2.91
N ARG A 210 -4.62 6.08 2.39
CA ARG A 210 -4.21 5.38 1.17
C ARG A 210 -2.71 5.16 1.14
N VAL A 211 -2.25 4.32 0.20
CA VAL A 211 -0.85 4.26 -0.16
C VAL A 211 -0.43 5.53 -0.89
N ASN A 212 0.58 6.23 -0.40
CA ASN A 212 1.12 7.41 -1.04
C ASN A 212 2.61 7.61 -0.72
N ALA A 213 3.21 8.62 -1.37
CA ALA A 213 4.47 9.19 -0.95
C ALA A 213 4.22 10.58 -0.36
N ALA A 214 4.87 10.87 0.76
CA ALA A 214 4.79 12.17 1.42
C ALA A 214 6.17 12.63 1.86
N SER A 215 6.40 13.94 1.79
CA SER A 215 7.52 14.55 2.46
C SER A 215 7.13 14.88 3.90
N ILE A 216 7.86 14.38 4.89
CA ILE A 216 7.49 14.40 6.30
C ILE A 216 8.63 15.00 7.13
N PRO A 217 8.36 16.02 7.99
CA PRO A 217 9.37 16.57 8.88
C PRO A 217 9.89 15.53 9.88
N THR A 218 11.21 15.40 10.01
CA THR A 218 11.81 14.49 11.00
C THR A 218 11.39 14.84 12.42
N SER A 219 11.27 16.13 12.74
CA SER A 219 10.82 16.60 14.05
C SER A 219 9.44 16.07 14.44
N LYS A 220 8.53 15.87 13.47
CA LYS A 220 7.22 15.24 13.74
C LYS A 220 7.41 13.78 14.13
N LEU A 221 8.20 13.05 13.35
CA LEU A 221 8.43 11.63 13.56
C LEU A 221 9.19 11.37 14.86
N GLU A 222 10.14 12.22 15.23
CA GLU A 222 10.82 12.17 16.53
C GLU A 222 9.84 12.39 17.69
N ARG A 223 8.97 13.40 17.62
CA ARG A 223 7.91 13.62 18.64
C ARG A 223 6.93 12.45 18.74
N GLU A 224 6.70 11.74 17.64
CA GLU A 224 5.83 10.56 17.58
C GLU A 224 6.58 9.24 17.85
N ASN A 225 7.81 9.31 18.37
CA ASN A 225 8.65 8.18 18.79
C ASN A 225 8.97 7.18 17.68
N TYR A 226 9.08 7.63 16.43
CA TYR A 226 9.60 6.78 15.36
C TYR A 226 11.08 6.49 15.57
N ALA A 227 11.47 5.24 15.36
CA ALA A 227 12.85 4.81 15.34
C ALA A 227 13.21 4.22 13.97
N PRO A 228 14.46 4.38 13.50
CA PRO A 228 14.92 3.80 12.24
C PRO A 228 15.27 2.32 12.37
N TRP A 229 14.82 1.51 11.43
CA TRP A 229 15.09 0.07 11.35
C TRP A 229 15.40 -0.35 9.92
N ARG A 230 16.30 -1.33 9.79
CA ARG A 230 16.66 -1.95 8.52
C ARG A 230 16.22 -3.40 8.50
N TYR A 231 15.56 -3.82 7.42
CA TYR A 231 15.21 -5.21 7.18
C TYR A 231 16.47 -6.07 7.01
N ARG A 232 16.53 -7.22 7.69
CA ARG A 232 17.70 -8.12 7.60
C ARG A 232 17.88 -8.76 6.22
N GLY A 233 16.81 -8.88 5.45
CA GLY A 233 16.85 -9.38 4.07
C GLY A 233 17.13 -8.30 3.02
N MET A 234 17.43 -7.06 3.43
CA MET A 234 17.82 -6.00 2.50
C MET A 234 19.24 -6.26 1.97
N ARG A 235 19.37 -6.47 0.66
CA ARG A 235 20.66 -6.60 -0.03
C ARG A 235 21.27 -5.22 -0.31
N PRO A 236 22.61 -5.12 -0.32
CA PRO A 236 23.31 -3.93 -0.80
C PRO A 236 22.94 -3.56 -2.24
#